data_AF-A0A3L7TWW5-F1
#
_entry.id   AF-A0A3L7TWW5-F1
#
_cell.length_a   1.000
_cell.length_b   1.000
_cell.length_c   1.000
_cell.angle_alpha   90.00
_cell.angle_beta   90.00
_cell.angle_gamma   90.00
#
_symmetry.space_group_name_H-M   'P 1'
#
loop_
_entity.id
_entity.type
_entity.pdbx_description
1 polymer ?
#
loop_
_entity_poly.entity_id
_entity_poly.type
_entity_poly.pdbx_seq_one_letter_code
_entity_poly.pdbx_strand_id
1 'polypeptide(L)'
;RTREWKYSRSPHGDQGADRHLAELYHISEDPSERRNLIDDPEYSEVLALMKKELILAMSAVGLDPQNDTMPIDEGIKEALPDQKIR
;
A
#
# COMPACT_ATOMS: atom_id res chain seq x y z
N ARG A 1 7.24 -6.50 -2.90
CA ARG A 1 8.19 -6.95 -1.84
C ARG A 1 9.39 -7.58 -2.51
N THR A 2 10.60 -7.28 -2.04
CA THR A 2 11.85 -7.91 -2.49
C THR A 2 12.40 -8.81 -1.36
N ARG A 3 13.62 -9.35 -1.54
CA ARG A 3 14.28 -10.18 -0.50
C ARG A 3 14.61 -9.37 0.76
N GLU A 4 15.01 -8.11 0.58
CA GLU A 4 15.49 -7.25 1.66
C GLU A 4 14.45 -6.24 2.12
N TRP A 5 13.54 -5.83 1.23
CA TRP A 5 12.66 -4.69 1.50
C TRP A 5 11.19 -5.02 1.24
N LYS A 6 10.33 -4.46 2.09
CA LYS A 6 8.89 -4.38 1.85
C LYS A 6 8.48 -2.92 1.79
N TYR A 7 7.70 -2.61 0.77
CA TYR A 7 7.01 -1.34 0.62
C TYR A 7 5.54 -1.60 0.36
N SER A 8 4.66 -0.95 1.11
CA SER A 8 3.21 -1.00 0.96
C SER A 8 2.61 0.40 1.03
N ARG A 9 1.53 0.61 0.26
CA ARG A 9 0.71 1.81 0.32
C ARG A 9 -0.74 1.44 0.05
N SER A 10 -1.66 2.22 0.61
CA SER A 10 -3.10 1.99 0.49
C SER A 10 -3.75 3.18 -0.19
N PRO A 11 -3.65 3.27 -1.53
CA PRO A 11 -4.30 4.32 -2.30
C PRO A 11 -5.80 4.21 -2.18
N HIS A 12 -6.47 5.36 -2.24
CA HIS A 12 -7.91 5.45 -2.11
C HIS A 12 -8.56 5.75 -3.47
N GLY A 13 -9.76 5.22 -3.69
CA GLY A 13 -10.48 5.31 -4.98
C GLY A 13 -10.91 6.71 -5.41
N ASP A 14 -10.80 7.70 -4.53
CA ASP A 14 -11.10 9.11 -4.80
C ASP A 14 -9.92 9.86 -5.45
N GLN A 15 -8.84 9.15 -5.81
CA GLN A 15 -7.57 9.72 -6.32
C GLN A 15 -6.91 10.72 -5.35
N GLY A 16 -7.37 10.75 -4.09
CA GLY A 16 -6.80 11.56 -3.03
C GLY A 16 -5.48 11.00 -2.50
N ALA A 17 -4.89 11.70 -1.54
CA ALA A 17 -3.76 11.17 -0.78
C ALA A 17 -4.15 9.86 -0.10
N ASP A 18 -3.19 8.94 0.02
CA ASP A 18 -3.37 7.67 0.72
C ASP A 18 -3.91 7.95 2.14
N ARG A 19 -5.04 7.34 2.50
CA ARG A 19 -5.67 7.53 3.82
C ARG A 19 -4.86 6.89 4.95
N HIS A 20 -4.06 5.88 4.60
CA HIS A 20 -3.14 5.23 5.52
C HIS A 20 -1.71 5.62 5.19
N LEU A 21 -0.92 5.83 6.24
CA LEU A 21 0.52 6.05 6.10
C LEU A 21 1.13 4.88 5.35
N ALA A 22 1.94 5.18 4.33
CA ALA A 22 2.69 4.14 3.63
C ALA A 22 3.71 3.49 4.57
N GLU A 23 4.16 2.30 4.20
CA GLU A 23 5.04 1.51 5.05
C GLU A 23 6.29 1.10 4.28
N LEU A 24 7.45 1.25 4.92
CA LEU A 24 8.73 0.77 4.43
C LEU A 24 9.42 -0.03 5.53
N TYR A 25 9.80 -1.27 5.24
CA TYR A 25 10.48 -2.16 6.19
C TYR A 25 11.72 -2.81 5.57
N HIS A 26 12.80 -2.83 6.34
CA HIS A 26 14.01 -3.60 6.02
C HIS A 26 13.86 -5.02 6.56
N ILE A 27 13.28 -5.92 5.76
CA ILE A 27 12.87 -7.27 6.17
C ILE A 27 14.06 -8.16 6.54
N SER A 28 15.23 -7.93 5.96
CA SER A 28 16.47 -8.65 6.28
C SER A 28 16.95 -8.37 7.70
N GLU A 29 16.82 -7.13 8.18
CA GLU A 29 17.23 -6.72 9.54
C GLU A 29 16.10 -6.73 10.56
N ASP A 30 14.87 -6.45 10.12
CA ASP A 30 13.65 -6.44 10.92
C ASP A 30 12.57 -7.33 10.28
N PRO A 31 12.72 -8.67 10.36
CA PRO A 31 11.75 -9.61 9.81
C PRO A 31 10.40 -9.57 10.54
N SER A 32 10.33 -8.90 11.70
CA SER A 32 9.11 -8.71 12.47
C SER A 32 8.38 -7.39 12.14
N GLU A 33 8.89 -6.59 11.19
CA GLU A 33 8.24 -5.37 10.70
C GLU A 33 7.87 -4.38 11.83
N ARG A 34 8.74 -4.28 12.83
CA ARG A 34 8.53 -3.48 14.05
C ARG A 34 8.76 -1.99 13.82
N ARG A 35 9.66 -1.62 12.90
CA ARG A 35 10.02 -0.21 12.64
C ARG A 35 9.65 0.18 11.22
N ASN A 36 8.62 1.01 11.08
CA ASN A 36 8.31 1.65 9.80
C ASN A 36 9.34 2.75 9.52
N LEU A 37 10.00 2.67 8.37
CA LEU A 37 11.07 3.57 7.90
C LEU A 37 10.58 4.59 6.88
N ILE A 38 9.26 4.72 6.68
CA ILE A 38 8.69 5.57 5.62
C ILE A 38 9.09 7.04 5.70
N ASP A 39 9.23 7.56 6.92
CA ASP A 39 9.56 8.97 7.21
C ASP A 39 11.05 9.17 7.53
N ASP A 40 11.86 8.11 7.45
CA ASP A 40 13.28 8.17 7.78
C ASP A 40 14.07 8.67 6.54
N PRO A 41 14.67 9.87 6.59
CA PRO A 41 15.32 10.48 5.43
C PRO A 41 16.54 9.69 4.93
N GLU A 42 17.16 8.90 5.81
CA GLU A 42 18.29 8.02 5.47
C GLU A 42 17.90 6.97 4.40
N TYR A 43 16.63 6.55 4.38
CA TYR A 43 16.12 5.53 3.47
C TYR A 43 15.36 6.12 2.27
N SER A 44 15.49 7.43 2.03
CA SER A 44 14.79 8.10 0.93
C SER A 44 15.12 7.54 -0.46
N GLU A 45 16.39 7.14 -0.68
CA GLU A 45 16.82 6.49 -1.92
C GLU A 45 16.19 5.09 -2.08
N VAL A 46 16.15 4.32 -0.99
CA VAL A 46 15.49 3.00 -0.96
C VAL A 46 14.00 3.13 -1.21
N LEU A 47 13.34 4.13 -0.61
CA LEU A 47 11.93 4.41 -0.84
C LEU A 47 11.66 4.71 -2.32
N ALA A 48 12.51 5.51 -2.97
CA ALA A 48 12.38 5.81 -4.39
C ALA A 48 12.56 4.56 -5.27
N LEU A 49 13.52 3.68 -4.93
CA LEU A 49 13.72 2.41 -5.61
C LEU A 49 12.49 1.50 -5.46
N MET A 50 11.99 1.33 -4.23
CA MET A 50 10.85 0.46 -3.93
C MET A 50 9.55 0.95 -4.58
N LYS A 51 9.36 2.26 -4.72
CA LYS A 51 8.25 2.83 -5.49
C LYS A 51 8.34 2.45 -6.97
N LYS A 52 9.53 2.46 -7.57
CA LYS A 52 9.74 2.02 -8.96
C LYS A 52 9.47 0.52 -9.10
N GLU A 53 10.00 -0.29 -8.18
CA GLU A 53 9.75 -1.74 -8.17
C GLU A 53 8.26 -2.07 -8.06
N LEU A 54 7.51 -1.31 -7.26
CA LEU A 54 6.05 -1.45 -7.18
C LEU A 54 5.39 -1.20 -8.55
N ILE A 55 5.72 -0.09 -9.21
CA ILE A 55 5.15 0.25 -10.53
C ILE A 55 5.52 -0.82 -11.57
N LEU A 56 6.77 -1.31 -11.57
CA LEU A 56 7.20 -2.38 -12.46
C LEU A 56 6.43 -3.67 -12.21
N ALA A 57 6.24 -4.06 -10.94
CA ALA A 57 5.48 -5.26 -10.58
C ALA A 57 4.00 -5.16 -10.97
N MET A 58 3.38 -4.00 -10.78
CA MET A 58 2.01 -3.72 -11.21
C MET A 58 1.88 -3.83 -12.73
N SER A 59 2.79 -3.18 -13.47
CA SER A 59 2.79 -3.21 -14.93
C SER A 59 2.99 -4.63 -15.48
N ALA A 60 3.80 -5.46 -14.82
CA ALA A 60 4.04 -6.85 -15.22
C ALA A 60 2.79 -7.73 -15.17
N VAL A 61 1.79 -7.36 -14.36
CA VAL A 61 0.49 -8.05 -14.28
C VAL A 61 -0.63 -7.29 -15.00
N GLY A 62 -0.28 -6.26 -15.77
CA GLY A 62 -1.24 -5.45 -16.53
C GLY A 62 -2.02 -4.44 -15.68
N LEU A 63 -1.58 -4.16 -14.45
CA LEU A 63 -2.12 -3.09 -13.64
C LEU A 63 -1.42 -1.78 -14.00
N ASP A 64 -2.19 -0.80 -14.43
CA ASP A 64 -1.74 0.57 -14.65
C ASP A 64 -2.70 1.53 -13.93
N PRO A 65 -2.33 2.80 -13.67
CA PRO A 65 -3.16 3.74 -12.91
C PRO A 65 -4.59 3.95 -13.45
N GLN A 66 -4.85 3.65 -14.72
CA GLN A 66 -6.17 3.73 -15.35
C GLN A 66 -6.99 2.45 -15.13
N ASN A 67 -6.33 1.29 -15.01
CA ASN A 67 -6.97 -0.01 -14.81
C ASN A 67 -7.02 -0.44 -13.34
N ASP A 68 -6.10 0.06 -12.51
CA ASP A 68 -6.04 -0.16 -11.07
C ASP A 68 -6.90 0.88 -10.33
N THR A 69 -8.21 0.83 -10.61
CA THR A 69 -9.19 1.68 -9.94
C THR A 69 -9.53 1.11 -8.57
N MET A 70 -8.97 1.73 -7.53
CA MET A 70 -9.28 1.37 -6.15
C MET A 70 -10.75 1.72 -5.85
N PRO A 71 -11.49 0.87 -5.12
CA PRO A 71 -12.83 1.23 -4.66
C PRO A 71 -12.78 2.39 -3.65
N ILE A 72 -13.84 3.18 -3.61
CA ILE A 72 -14.03 4.18 -2.56
C ILE A 72 -14.48 3.45 -1.30
N ASP A 73 -13.76 3.61 -0.21
CA ASP A 73 -14.20 3.14 1.10
C ASP A 73 -15.30 4.08 1.61
N GLU A 74 -16.54 3.59 1.58
CA GLU A 74 -17.73 4.25 2.12
C GLU A 74 -17.85 4.12 3.66
N GLY A 75 -16.91 3.42 4.31
CA GLY A 75 -16.93 3.14 5.74
C GLY A 75 -17.96 2.07 6.15
N ILE A 76 -17.96 1.73 7.44
CA ILE A 76 -18.97 0.83 8.01
C ILE A 76 -20.29 1.59 8.07
N LYS A 77 -21.24 1.20 7.21
CA LYS A 77 -22.61 1.73 7.26
C LYS A 77 -23.28 1.19 8.52
N GLU A 78 -23.82 2.08 9.37
CA GLU A 78 -24.56 1.71 10.61
C GLU A 78 -25.86 0.92 10.35
N ALA A 79 -26.24 0.74 9.08
CA ALA A 79 -27.39 -0.06 8.71
C ALA A 79 -27.12 -1.53 9.03
N LEU A 80 -28.03 -2.13 9.81
CA LEU A 80 -28.04 -3.57 10.04
C LEU A 80 -28.00 -4.32 8.69
N PRO A 81 -27.21 -5.40 8.57
CA PRO A 81 -27.20 -6.21 7.36
C PRO A 81 -28.60 -6.72 7.07
N ASP A 82 -28.91 -6.85 5.77
CA ASP A 82 -30.21 -7.32 5.28
C ASP A 82 -30.65 -8.57 6.05
N GLN A 83 -31.93 -8.63 6.45
CA GLN A 83 -32.49 -9.75 7.21
C GLN A 83 -32.28 -11.10 6.52
N LYS A 84 -32.04 -11.12 5.20
CA LYS A 84 -31.76 -12.34 4.42
C LYS A 84 -30.38 -12.96 4.69
N ILE A 85 -29.47 -12.27 5.38
CA ILE A 85 -28.12 -12.74 5.72
C ILE A 85 -27.93 -12.86 7.23
N ARG A 86 -29.03 -12.77 8.01
CA ARG A 86 -29.05 -13.11 9.44
C ARG A 86 -29.24 -14.61 9.62
#